data_AF-A0A8T4JDP5-F1
#
_entry.id   AF-A0A8T4JDP5-F1
#
_cell.length_a   1.000
_cell.length_b   1.000
_cell.length_c   1.000
_cell.angle_alpha   90.00
_cell.angle_beta   90.00
_cell.angle_gamma   90.00
#
_symmetry.space_group_name_H-M   'P 1'
#
loop_
_entity.id
_entity.type
_entity.pdbx_description
1 polymer ?
#
loop_
_entity_poly.entity_id
_entity_poly.type
_entity_poly.pdbx_seq_one_letter_code
_entity_poly.pdbx_strand_id
1 'polypeptide(L)'
;MMIQVTDFSDEQMRRYHRYHDQLKEAESEIDRIKDKEWYYKKYLAIKVLGSCIPDYESDVPEVVREEFDFDVDSLVRRIGRLIADE
;
A
#
# COMPACT_ATOMS: atom_id res chain seq x y z
N MET A 1 22.83 -4.33 -17.66
CA MET A 1 22.82 -5.15 -16.44
C MET A 1 21.39 -5.12 -15.94
N MET A 2 20.75 -6.28 -15.81
CA MET A 2 19.36 -6.38 -15.34
C MET A 2 19.41 -6.50 -13.81
N ILE A 3 18.78 -5.59 -13.07
CA ILE A 3 18.73 -5.63 -11.60
C ILE A 3 17.78 -6.76 -11.18
N GLN A 4 18.21 -7.60 -10.26
CA GLN A 4 17.43 -8.70 -9.68
C GLN A 4 17.14 -8.43 -8.20
N VAL A 5 16.11 -9.07 -7.64
CA VAL A 5 15.78 -8.95 -6.20
C VAL A 5 16.95 -9.33 -5.30
N THR A 6 17.79 -10.28 -5.73
CA THR A 6 18.99 -10.71 -5.01
C THR A 6 20.10 -9.67 -4.95
N ASP A 7 19.99 -8.57 -5.70
CA ASP A 7 20.97 -7.47 -5.69
C ASP A 7 20.77 -6.50 -4.52
N PHE A 8 19.65 -6.60 -3.79
CA PHE A 8 19.35 -5.73 -2.66
C PHE A 8 19.84 -6.34 -1.34
N SER A 9 20.32 -5.48 -0.43
CA SER A 9 20.73 -5.90 0.91
C SER A 9 19.54 -6.31 1.78
N ASP A 10 19.80 -7.10 2.83
CA ASP A 10 18.78 -7.46 3.83
C ASP A 10 18.15 -6.24 4.50
N GLU A 11 18.87 -5.12 4.61
CA GLU A 11 18.33 -3.87 5.16
C GLU A 11 17.37 -3.20 4.17
N GLN A 12 17.73 -3.16 2.89
CA GLN A 12 16.86 -2.66 1.83
C GLN A 12 15.59 -3.50 1.73
N MET A 13 15.72 -4.82 1.67
CA MET A 13 14.57 -5.74 1.62
C MET A 13 13.67 -5.60 2.85
N ARG A 14 14.24 -5.48 4.07
CA ARG A 14 13.45 -5.19 5.26
C ARG A 14 12.69 -3.87 5.16
N ARG A 15 13.29 -2.82 4.59
CA ARG A 15 12.61 -1.54 4.36
C ARG A 15 11.47 -1.71 3.34
N TYR A 16 11.69 -2.42 2.24
CA TYR A 16 10.67 -2.67 1.22
C TYR A 16 9.49 -3.48 1.78
N HIS A 17 9.77 -4.50 2.60
CA HIS A 17 8.73 -5.23 3.31
C HIS A 17 7.89 -4.33 4.22
N ARG A 18 8.49 -3.35 4.91
CA ARG A 18 7.71 -2.40 5.74
C ARG A 18 6.73 -1.58 4.91
N TYR A 19 7.11 -1.08 3.73
CA TYR A 19 6.18 -0.36 2.86
C TYR A 19 5.06 -1.29 2.35
N HIS A 20 5.43 -2.51 1.96
CA HIS A 20 4.44 -3.51 1.52
C HIS A 20 3.46 -3.91 2.64
N ASP A 21 3.95 -4.08 3.87
CA ASP A 21 3.11 -4.41 5.02
C ASP A 21 2.16 -3.27 5.39
N GLN A 22 2.55 -2.01 5.22
CA GLN A 22 1.65 -0.86 5.37
C GLN A 22 0.48 -0.90 4.38
N LEU A 23 0.71 -1.32 3.13
CA LEU A 23 -0.36 -1.48 2.14
C LEU A 23 -1.30 -2.63 2.51
N LYS A 24 -0.77 -3.76 2.98
CA LYS A 24 -1.60 -4.90 3.46
C LYS A 24 -2.39 -4.57 4.71
N GLU A 25 -1.81 -3.78 5.62
CA GLU A 25 -2.52 -3.28 6.80
C GLU A 25 -3.65 -2.35 6.38
N ALA A 26 -3.39 -1.41 5.47
CA ALA A 26 -4.41 -0.54 4.91
C ALA A 26 -5.56 -1.33 4.25
N GLU A 27 -5.24 -2.34 3.45
CA GLU A 27 -6.23 -3.23 2.84
C GLU A 27 -7.10 -3.92 3.89
N SER A 28 -6.47 -4.44 4.94
CA SER A 28 -7.17 -5.07 6.07
C SER A 28 -8.03 -4.10 6.87
N GLU A 29 -7.57 -2.85 7.04
CA GLU A 29 -8.34 -1.80 7.71
C GLU A 29 -9.60 -1.46 6.92
N ILE A 30 -9.54 -1.35 5.59
CA ILE A 30 -10.73 -1.08 4.75
C ILE A 30 -11.83 -2.11 5.02
N ASP A 31 -11.48 -3.38 5.19
CA ASP A 31 -12.47 -4.43 5.49
C ASP A 31 -13.10 -4.30 6.88
N ARG A 32 -12.36 -3.71 7.84
CA ARG A 32 -12.80 -3.54 9.22
C ARG A 32 -13.58 -2.26 9.46
N ILE A 33 -13.40 -1.23 8.63
CA ILE A 33 -13.94 0.12 8.89
C ILE A 33 -15.21 0.46 8.12
N LYS A 34 -15.88 -0.52 7.48
CA LYS A 34 -17.13 -0.30 6.73
C LYS A 34 -18.22 0.41 7.56
N ASP A 35 -18.35 0.05 8.84
CA ASP A 35 -19.36 0.61 9.77
C ASP A 35 -18.84 1.76 10.64
N LYS A 36 -17.63 2.27 10.37
CA LYS A 36 -17.06 3.41 11.12
C LYS A 36 -17.58 4.73 10.57
N GLU A 37 -17.47 5.78 11.39
CA GLU A 37 -17.85 7.13 10.96
C GLU A 37 -17.05 7.59 9.75
N TRP A 38 -17.68 8.42 8.92
CA TRP A 38 -17.13 8.99 7.70
C TRP A 38 -15.72 9.59 7.87
N TYR A 39 -15.45 10.22 9.02
CA TYR A 39 -14.16 10.84 9.32
C TYR A 39 -13.03 9.81 9.36
N TYR A 40 -13.26 8.62 9.92
CA TYR A 40 -12.27 7.54 9.96
C TYR A 40 -11.99 7.00 8.56
N LYS A 41 -13.02 6.80 7.74
CA LYS A 41 -12.88 6.38 6.34
C LYS A 41 -12.05 7.38 5.54
N LYS A 42 -12.34 8.68 5.70
CA LYS A 42 -11.59 9.76 5.05
C LYS A 42 -10.15 9.85 5.53
N TYR A 43 -9.92 9.68 6.84
CA TYR A 43 -8.56 9.65 7.39
C TYR A 43 -7.73 8.51 6.80
N LEU A 44 -8.30 7.29 6.74
CA LEU A 44 -7.62 6.16 6.12
C LEU A 44 -7.31 6.44 4.65
N ALA A 45 -8.27 6.95 3.88
CA ALA A 45 -8.06 7.30 2.48
C ALA A 45 -6.91 8.30 2.28
N ILE A 46 -6.84 9.35 3.11
CA ILE A 46 -5.75 10.34 3.06
C ILE A 46 -4.40 9.70 3.41
N LYS A 47 -4.34 8.89 4.46
CA LYS A 47 -3.11 8.19 4.88
C LYS A 47 -2.57 7.31 3.76
N VAL A 48 -3.44 6.52 3.14
CA VAL A 48 -3.03 5.51 2.17
C VAL A 48 -2.71 6.13 0.80
N LEU A 49 -3.60 6.99 0.28
CA LEU A 49 -3.40 7.63 -1.02
C LEU A 49 -2.34 8.74 -0.97
N GLY A 50 -2.16 9.38 0.19
CA GLY A 50 -1.25 10.51 0.35
C GLY A 50 0.14 10.16 0.87
N SER A 51 0.35 8.97 1.46
CA SER A 51 1.65 8.55 1.98
C SER A 51 1.96 7.10 1.63
N CYS A 52 1.18 6.12 2.09
CA CYS A 52 1.60 4.72 1.96
C CYS A 52 1.84 4.27 0.50
N ILE A 53 0.95 4.62 -0.43
CA ILE A 53 1.12 4.27 -1.85
C ILE A 53 2.28 5.08 -2.48
N PRO A 54 2.32 6.42 -2.37
CA PRO A 54 3.46 7.20 -2.89
C PRO A 54 4.82 6.74 -2.35
N ASP A 55 4.92 6.45 -1.06
CA ASP A 55 6.14 5.99 -0.42
C ASP A 55 6.55 4.61 -0.97
N TYR A 56 5.57 3.69 -1.14
CA TYR A 56 5.81 2.38 -1.76
C TYR A 56 6.27 2.49 -3.21
N GLU A 57 5.59 3.29 -4.05
CA GLU A 57 5.94 3.41 -5.47
C GLU A 57 7.25 4.15 -5.71
N SER A 58 7.60 5.10 -4.83
CA SER A 58 8.85 5.85 -4.91
C SER A 58 10.05 5.03 -4.41
N ASP A 59 9.90 4.37 -3.25
CA ASP A 59 11.04 3.76 -2.56
C ASP A 59 11.22 2.27 -2.87
N VAL A 60 10.18 1.56 -3.34
CA VAL A 60 10.27 0.13 -3.68
C VAL A 60 10.53 -0.06 -5.17
N PRO A 61 11.69 -0.62 -5.55
CA PRO A 61 12.03 -0.90 -6.95
C PRO A 61 10.97 -1.78 -7.62
N GLU A 62 10.72 -1.54 -8.91
CA GLU A 62 9.72 -2.29 -9.70
C GLU A 62 9.91 -3.82 -9.61
N VAL A 63 11.14 -4.31 -9.75
CA VAL A 63 11.47 -5.75 -9.62
C VAL A 63 11.08 -6.35 -8.26
N VAL A 64 11.09 -5.53 -7.19
CA VAL A 64 10.64 -5.95 -5.85
C VAL A 64 9.12 -5.86 -5.74
N ARG A 65 8.49 -4.85 -6.36
CA ARG A 65 7.03 -4.73 -6.41
C ARG A 65 6.39 -5.89 -7.18
N GLU A 66 7.02 -6.32 -8.27
CA GLU A 66 6.63 -7.50 -9.04
C GLU A 66 6.73 -8.78 -8.19
N GLU A 67 7.80 -8.94 -7.42
CA GLU A 67 7.97 -10.08 -6.51
C GLU A 67 6.93 -10.10 -5.38
N PHE A 68 6.55 -8.94 -4.87
CA PHE A 68 5.51 -8.83 -3.84
C PHE A 68 4.09 -9.08 -4.35
N ASP A 69 3.87 -9.03 -5.66
CA ASP A 69 2.59 -9.32 -6.32
C ASP A 69 1.38 -8.64 -5.65
N PHE A 70 1.53 -7.36 -5.30
CA PHE A 70 0.49 -6.58 -4.62
C PHE A 70 -0.27 -5.68 -5.61
N ASP A 71 -1.58 -5.87 -5.71
CA ASP A 71 -2.45 -5.08 -6.58
C ASP A 71 -2.81 -3.72 -5.94
N VAL A 72 -1.91 -2.73 -6.14
CA VAL A 72 -2.09 -1.35 -5.68
C VAL A 72 -3.36 -0.72 -6.29
N ASP A 73 -3.65 -1.01 -7.56
CA ASP A 73 -4.82 -0.48 -8.26
C ASP A 73 -6.13 -0.95 -7.62
N SER A 74 -6.20 -2.22 -7.23
CA SER A 74 -7.33 -2.77 -6.48
C SER A 74 -7.51 -2.06 -5.15
N LEU A 75 -6.43 -1.82 -4.40
CA LEU A 75 -6.47 -1.07 -3.15
C LEU A 75 -7.00 0.37 -3.36
N VAL A 76 -6.50 1.08 -4.36
CA VAL A 76 -6.98 2.43 -4.72
C VAL A 76 -8.47 2.43 -5.04
N ARG A 77 -8.95 1.46 -5.83
CA ARG A 77 -10.38 1.32 -6.15
C ARG A 77 -11.22 1.05 -4.91
N ARG A 78 -10.74 0.21 -3.99
CA ARG A 78 -11.43 -0.10 -2.73
C ARG A 78 -11.54 1.15 -1.84
N ILE A 79 -10.46 1.94 -1.74
CA ILE A 79 -10.49 3.22 -1.01
C ILE A 79 -11.46 4.20 -1.67
N GLY A 80 -11.45 4.30 -2.99
CA GLY A 80 -12.37 5.15 -3.74
C GLY A 80 -13.83 4.82 -3.47
N ARG A 81 -14.19 3.53 -3.42
CA ARG A 81 -15.55 3.09 -3.04
C ARG A 81 -15.86 3.41 -1.58
N LEU A 82 -14.93 3.16 -0.67
CA LEU A 82 -15.10 3.42 0.75
C LEU A 82 -15.49 4.87 1.06
N ILE A 83 -14.96 5.84 0.30
CA ILE A 83 -15.28 7.26 0.46
C ILE A 83 -16.43 7.75 -0.44
N ALA A 84 -16.83 6.98 -1.45
CA ALA A 84 -17.91 7.31 -2.38
C ALA A 84 -19.28 6.74 -1.95
N ASP A 85 -19.30 5.70 -1.12
CA ASP A 85 -20.51 5.12 -0.51
C ASP A 85 -21.11 6.00 0.62
N GLU A 86 -20.77 7.30 0.67
CA GLU A 86 -21.27 8.33 1.61
C GLU A 86 -22.17 9.34 0.89
#